data_AF-A0A7C3GU61-F1
#
_entry.id   AF-A0A7C3GU61-F1
#
_cell.length_a   1.000
_cell.length_b   1.000
_cell.length_c   1.000
_cell.angle_alpha   90.00
_cell.angle_beta   90.00
_cell.angle_gamma   90.00
#
_symmetry.space_group_name_H-M   'P 1'
#
loop_
_entity.id
_entity.type
_entity.pdbx_description
1 polymer ?
#
loop_
_entity_poly.entity_id
_entity_poly.type
_entity_poly.pdbx_seq_one_letter_code
_entity_poly.pdbx_strand_id
1 'polypeptide(L)'
;MSKKSCSMQKQNVSKVKKSASQSEAKAKTKSKSSKPKFVHQRELRYFSEDFRKMRVKELEKGTATVSEISKIYNVSRSAIYKWIEKYSIGYHKAVVKIVEPKSITKKMKNKDETIKNLKQIIAEQQVSIIYHEKLLDILNEHYGENFKKNIGLNHLHSLKKIQKSLKEKD
;
A
#
# COMPACT_ATOMS: atom_id res chain seq x y z
N MET A 1 13.58 -40.29 0.70
CA MET A 1 14.23 -39.00 1.04
C MET A 1 13.46 -38.38 2.20
N SER A 2 14.18 -38.14 3.30
CA SER A 2 13.67 -37.87 4.64
C SER A 2 13.13 -36.43 4.78
N LYS A 3 11.91 -36.28 5.32
CA LYS A 3 11.38 -34.99 5.80
C LYS A 3 11.63 -34.91 7.31
N LYS A 4 12.44 -33.94 7.72
CA LYS A 4 12.69 -33.60 9.12
C LYS A 4 11.47 -32.88 9.71
N SER A 5 10.96 -33.37 10.83
CA SER A 5 10.18 -32.59 11.80
C SER A 5 10.56 -33.11 13.19
N CYS A 6 11.12 -32.24 14.03
CA CYS A 6 11.40 -32.54 15.43
C CYS A 6 10.96 -31.34 16.27
N SER A 7 9.78 -31.48 16.88
CA SER A 7 9.19 -30.59 17.85
C SER A 7 9.72 -30.97 19.23
N MET A 8 10.36 -30.02 19.92
CA MET A 8 10.82 -30.19 21.29
C MET A 8 9.73 -29.79 22.27
N GLN A 9 9.21 -30.77 23.03
CA GLN A 9 8.42 -30.56 24.25
C GLN A 9 9.37 -30.45 25.45
N LYS A 10 9.17 -29.44 26.30
CA LYS A 10 9.87 -29.30 27.59
C LYS A 10 8.97 -29.80 28.72
N GLN A 11 9.55 -30.67 29.55
CA GLN A 11 8.96 -31.29 30.72
C GLN A 11 9.01 -30.35 31.94
N ASN A 12 7.98 -30.45 32.79
CA ASN A 12 7.89 -29.86 34.12
C ASN A 12 8.74 -30.64 35.13
N VAL A 13 9.42 -29.94 36.05
CA VAL A 13 9.85 -30.52 37.34
C VAL A 13 9.63 -29.52 38.48
N SER A 14 8.98 -30.03 39.52
CA SER A 14 8.60 -29.43 40.79
C SER A 14 9.78 -29.21 41.75
N LYS A 15 9.68 -28.18 42.61
CA LYS A 15 10.38 -28.11 43.90
C LYS A 15 9.58 -27.20 44.84
N VAL A 16 8.73 -27.78 45.69
CA VAL A 16 8.95 -28.07 47.13
C VAL A 16 8.95 -26.80 47.99
N LYS A 17 7.91 -26.69 48.83
CA LYS A 17 7.80 -25.77 49.97
C LYS A 17 8.65 -26.27 51.14
N LYS A 18 9.30 -25.37 51.89
CA LYS A 18 9.38 -25.47 53.35
C LYS A 18 9.65 -24.12 54.01
N SER A 19 8.94 -23.93 55.10
CA SER A 19 8.82 -22.81 56.05
C SER A 19 10.05 -22.59 56.94
N ALA A 20 10.25 -21.36 57.41
CA ALA A 20 10.60 -21.06 58.79
C ALA A 20 10.46 -19.56 59.08
N SER A 21 9.68 -19.26 60.11
CA SER A 21 9.58 -18.00 60.83
C SER A 21 10.85 -17.66 61.60
N GLN A 22 11.23 -16.38 61.67
CA GLN A 22 11.83 -15.77 62.86
C GLN A 22 11.63 -14.25 62.83
N SER A 23 11.64 -13.68 64.02
CA SER A 23 10.90 -12.53 64.50
C SER A 23 11.73 -11.24 64.61
N GLU A 24 11.01 -10.13 64.75
CA GLU A 24 11.37 -8.90 65.51
C GLU A 24 12.43 -7.92 64.97
N ALA A 25 11.97 -6.74 64.54
CA ALA A 25 12.54 -5.46 64.99
C ALA A 25 11.54 -4.30 64.79
N LYS A 26 11.35 -3.54 65.87
CA LYS A 26 10.41 -2.44 66.06
C LYS A 26 10.71 -1.24 65.16
N ALA A 27 9.71 -0.69 64.48
CA ALA A 27 9.74 0.69 64.00
C ALA A 27 8.42 1.41 64.35
N LYS A 28 8.53 2.27 65.36
CA LYS A 28 7.50 3.21 65.84
C LYS A 28 6.84 3.95 64.68
N THR A 29 5.52 3.84 64.61
CA THR A 29 4.64 4.80 63.97
C THR A 29 4.82 6.16 64.65
N LYS A 30 5.53 7.08 63.99
CA LYS A 30 5.47 8.51 64.32
C LYS A 30 4.50 9.17 63.36
N SER A 31 3.29 9.44 63.83
CA SER A 31 2.37 10.41 63.24
C SER A 31 3.07 11.78 63.22
N LYS A 32 3.54 12.20 62.04
CA LYS A 32 3.93 13.59 61.81
C LYS A 32 2.72 14.33 61.24
N SER A 33 2.14 15.22 62.03
CA SER A 33 1.13 16.18 61.58
C SER A 33 1.75 17.12 60.54
N SER A 34 1.54 16.84 59.25
CA SER A 34 1.94 17.75 58.19
C SER A 34 0.89 18.86 58.04
N LYS A 35 1.32 20.12 58.24
CA LYS A 35 0.49 21.30 57.95
C LYS A 35 -0.10 21.21 56.53
N PRO A 36 -1.35 21.64 56.31
CA PRO A 36 -1.94 21.61 54.97
C PRO A 36 -1.09 22.49 54.05
N LYS A 37 -0.45 21.85 53.05
CA LYS A 37 0.21 22.57 51.97
C LYS A 37 -0.91 23.24 51.17
N PHE A 38 -0.95 24.57 51.12
CA PHE A 38 -1.84 25.29 50.22
C PHE A 38 -1.46 24.89 48.79
N VAL A 39 -2.25 23.99 48.20
CA VAL A 39 -2.07 23.58 46.81
C VAL A 39 -2.58 24.75 45.99
N HIS A 40 -1.68 25.59 45.47
CA HIS A 40 -2.05 26.47 44.37
C HIS A 40 -2.51 25.57 43.22
N GLN A 41 -3.83 25.53 43.03
CA GLN A 41 -4.45 24.79 41.95
C GLN A 41 -3.89 25.37 40.66
N ARG A 42 -3.03 24.60 39.99
CA ARG A 42 -2.32 25.07 38.79
C ARG A 42 -3.39 25.39 37.76
N GLU A 43 -3.50 26.66 37.41
CA GLU A 43 -4.44 27.10 36.38
C GLU A 43 -4.14 26.35 35.08
N LEU A 44 -5.16 25.69 34.57
CA LEU A 44 -5.06 24.98 33.30
C LEU A 44 -5.06 26.02 32.18
N ARG A 45 -3.87 26.32 31.66
CA ARG A 45 -3.72 27.19 30.51
C ARG A 45 -4.11 26.44 29.24
N TYR A 46 -5.09 26.98 28.51
CA TYR A 46 -5.49 26.47 27.20
C TYR A 46 -5.00 27.40 26.09
N PHE A 47 -4.54 26.81 24.99
CA PHE A 47 -4.17 27.54 23.77
C PHE A 47 -5.26 27.33 22.72
N SER A 48 -5.66 28.41 22.04
CA SER A 48 -6.58 28.32 20.91
C SER A 48 -6.00 27.43 19.80
N GLU A 49 -6.86 26.88 18.95
CA GLU A 49 -6.40 26.05 17.83
C GLU A 49 -5.63 26.88 16.80
N ASP A 50 -6.07 28.12 16.54
CA ASP A 50 -5.41 29.00 15.59
C ASP A 50 -4.00 29.37 16.04
N PHE A 51 -3.81 29.62 17.34
CA PHE A 51 -2.49 29.84 17.92
C PHE A 51 -1.57 28.64 17.68
N ARG A 52 -2.08 27.42 17.93
CA ARG A 52 -1.32 26.18 17.72
C ARG A 52 -0.96 25.98 16.24
N LYS A 53 -1.90 26.21 15.32
CA LYS A 53 -1.68 26.11 13.87
C LYS A 53 -0.66 27.14 13.37
N MET A 54 -0.74 28.38 13.84
CA MET A 54 0.19 29.45 13.47
C MET A 54 1.62 29.10 13.88
N ARG A 55 1.83 28.60 15.10
CA ARG A 55 3.17 28.18 15.58
C ARG A 55 3.71 26.98 14.82
N VAL A 56 2.86 26.03 14.45
CA VAL A 56 3.29 24.90 13.59
C VAL A 56 3.71 25.40 12.20
N LYS A 57 3.01 26.37 11.60
CA LYS A 57 3.42 26.97 10.33
C LYS A 57 4.77 27.69 10.41
N GLU A 58 5.05 28.38 11.50
CA GLU A 58 6.37 29.01 11.73
C GLU A 58 7.49 27.96 11.85
N LEU A 59 7.22 26.84 12.52
CA LEU A 59 8.14 25.71 12.64
C LEU A 59 8.41 25.05 11.27
N GLU A 60 7.38 24.86 10.44
CA GLU A 60 7.53 24.31 9.09
C GLU A 60 8.36 25.22 8.17
N LYS A 61 8.24 26.55 8.37
CA LYS A 61 9.06 27.54 7.65
C LYS A 61 10.48 27.66 8.19
N GLY A 62 10.79 27.04 9.33
CA GLY A 62 12.09 27.13 10.00
C GLY A 62 12.39 28.52 10.60
N THR A 63 11.39 29.38 10.77
CA THR A 63 11.60 30.75 11.30
C THR A 63 11.83 30.78 12.81
N ALA A 64 11.39 29.75 13.52
CA ALA A 64 11.60 29.58 14.95
C ALA A 64 11.94 28.11 15.23
N THR A 65 12.70 27.84 16.29
CA THR A 65 12.98 26.47 16.74
C THR A 65 11.99 26.02 17.83
N VAL A 66 11.82 24.70 17.97
CA VAL A 66 10.99 24.11 19.05
C VAL A 66 11.44 24.57 20.44
N SER A 67 12.75 24.81 20.62
CA SER A 67 13.32 25.28 21.88
C SER A 67 12.94 26.74 22.16
N GLU A 68 12.98 27.61 21.15
CA GLU A 68 12.57 29.02 21.27
C GLU A 68 11.10 29.15 21.64
N ILE A 69 10.21 28.46 20.92
CA ILE A 69 8.76 28.48 21.19
C ILE A 69 8.45 27.96 22.60
N SER A 70 9.15 26.90 23.02
CA SER A 70 9.02 26.34 24.36
C SER A 70 9.36 27.36 25.45
N LYS A 71 10.43 28.15 25.25
CA LYS A 71 10.88 29.19 26.20
C LYS A 71 9.97 30.43 26.19
N ILE A 72 9.58 30.92 25.01
CA ILE A 72 8.78 32.15 24.88
C ILE A 72 7.38 31.97 25.46
N TYR A 73 6.74 30.83 25.17
CA TYR A 73 5.35 30.59 25.53
C TYR A 73 5.17 29.67 26.74
N ASN A 74 6.27 29.21 27.34
CA ASN A 74 6.29 28.24 28.45
C ASN A 74 5.48 26.97 28.13
N VAL A 75 5.65 26.47 26.91
CA VAL A 75 5.00 25.24 26.44
C VAL A 75 6.00 24.09 26.51
N SER A 76 5.57 22.92 26.94
CA SER A 76 6.44 21.74 26.92
C SER A 76 6.76 21.32 25.49
N ARG A 77 8.01 20.92 25.24
CA ARG A 77 8.44 20.44 23.91
C ARG A 77 7.56 19.29 23.42
N SER A 78 7.13 18.40 24.31
CA SER A 78 6.22 17.30 24.00
C SER A 78 4.86 17.78 23.48
N ALA A 79 4.30 18.85 24.03
CA ALA A 79 3.06 19.42 23.51
C ALA A 79 3.26 20.03 22.12
N ILE A 80 4.41 20.67 21.87
CA ILE A 80 4.77 21.20 20.55
C ILE A 80 4.86 20.07 19.53
N TYR A 81 5.55 18.97 19.84
CA TYR A 81 5.61 17.82 18.94
C TYR A 81 4.23 17.20 18.66
N LYS A 82 3.32 17.17 19.65
CA LYS A 82 1.93 16.78 19.43
C LYS A 82 1.17 17.76 18.53
N TRP A 83 1.48 19.05 18.57
CA TRP A 83 0.90 20.03 17.66
C TRP A 83 1.42 19.85 16.24
N ILE A 84 2.72 19.61 16.08
CA ILE A 84 3.32 19.28 14.78
C ILE A 84 2.64 18.04 14.21
N GLU A 85 2.50 16.97 15.00
CA GLU A 85 1.83 15.76 14.54
C GLU A 85 0.37 15.98 14.12
N LYS A 86 -0.37 16.85 14.84
CA LYS A 86 -1.79 17.09 14.58
C LYS A 86 -2.05 18.09 13.45
N TYR A 87 -1.20 19.11 13.29
CA TYR A 87 -1.46 20.25 12.39
C TYR A 87 -0.45 20.38 11.24
N SER A 88 0.63 19.60 11.23
CA SER A 88 1.57 19.61 10.10
C SER A 88 0.97 18.87 8.92
N ILE A 89 1.08 19.50 7.75
CA ILE A 89 0.59 18.97 6.48
C ILE A 89 1.51 17.84 5.98
N GLY A 90 2.79 17.88 6.36
CA GLY A 90 3.83 16.94 5.92
C GLY A 90 4.14 15.81 6.90
N TYR A 91 3.67 15.88 8.15
CA TYR A 91 4.00 14.89 9.19
C TYR A 91 3.08 13.66 9.20
N HIS A 92 2.13 13.55 8.26
CA HIS A 92 1.29 12.36 8.15
C HIS A 92 2.15 11.09 8.15
N LYS A 93 2.01 10.30 9.23
CA LYS A 93 2.70 9.05 9.50
C LYS A 93 2.70 8.16 8.25
N ALA A 94 3.84 8.12 7.58
CA ALA A 94 4.29 7.09 6.66
C ALA A 94 3.17 6.33 5.92
N VAL A 95 2.36 7.01 5.11
CA VAL A 95 1.95 6.35 3.88
C VAL A 95 3.22 6.33 3.06
N VAL A 96 3.94 5.20 3.10
CA VAL A 96 5.13 4.97 2.27
C VAL A 96 4.69 5.16 0.84
N LYS A 97 4.88 6.38 0.31
CA LYS A 97 4.59 6.69 -1.07
C LYS A 97 5.66 5.94 -1.86
N ILE A 98 5.31 4.76 -2.34
CA ILE A 98 6.14 3.98 -3.25
C ILE A 98 6.28 4.86 -4.50
N VAL A 99 7.41 5.56 -4.60
CA VAL A 99 7.73 6.37 -5.77
C VAL A 99 8.13 5.38 -6.85
N GLU A 100 7.18 5.01 -7.70
CA GLU A 100 7.50 4.23 -8.89
C GLU A 100 8.51 5.02 -9.73
N PRO A 101 9.56 4.37 -10.26
CA PRO A 101 10.46 5.03 -11.19
C PRO A 101 9.65 5.46 -12.41
N LYS A 102 9.79 6.72 -12.82
CA LYS A 102 9.12 7.32 -13.98
C LYS A 102 9.26 6.50 -15.28
N SER A 103 10.28 5.63 -15.35
CA SER A 103 10.52 4.72 -16.46
C SER A 103 9.51 3.56 -16.54
N ILE A 104 9.02 3.02 -15.42
CA ILE A 104 8.07 1.90 -15.40
C ILE A 104 6.72 2.36 -15.92
N THR A 105 6.20 3.48 -15.43
CA THR A 105 4.94 4.06 -15.89
C THR A 105 4.98 4.38 -17.39
N LYS A 106 6.11 4.90 -17.90
CA LYS A 106 6.31 5.10 -19.34
C LYS A 106 6.27 3.79 -20.12
N LYS A 107 6.93 2.73 -19.63
CA LYS A 107 6.89 1.41 -20.28
C LYS A 107 5.48 0.81 -20.30
N MET A 108 4.69 1.00 -19.25
CA MET A 108 3.30 0.53 -19.20
C MET A 108 2.46 1.27 -20.24
N LYS A 109 2.53 2.60 -20.27
CA LYS A 109 1.81 3.42 -21.27
C LYS A 109 2.17 3.03 -22.71
N ASN A 110 3.46 2.90 -23.02
CA ASN A 110 3.89 2.50 -24.36
C ASN A 110 3.33 1.12 -24.75
N LYS A 111 3.28 0.16 -23.81
CA LYS A 111 2.68 -1.14 -24.05
C LYS A 111 1.18 -1.02 -24.32
N ASP A 112 0.46 -0.26 -23.52
CA ASP A 112 -0.98 -0.06 -23.69
C ASP A 112 -1.30 0.59 -25.05
N GLU A 113 -0.50 1.56 -25.47
CA GLU A 113 -0.60 2.20 -26.79
C GLU A 113 -0.38 1.19 -27.92
N THR A 114 0.66 0.35 -27.83
CA THR A 114 0.90 -0.70 -28.85
C THR A 114 -0.24 -1.70 -28.92
N ILE A 115 -0.77 -2.14 -27.77
CA ILE A 115 -1.90 -3.05 -27.71
C ILE A 115 -3.13 -2.44 -28.36
N LYS A 116 -3.39 -1.14 -28.13
CA LYS A 116 -4.52 -0.43 -28.73
C LYS A 116 -4.39 -0.38 -30.26
N ASN A 117 -3.22 -0.03 -30.77
CA ASN A 117 -2.95 0.04 -32.21
C ASN A 117 -3.13 -1.33 -32.89
N LEU A 118 -2.60 -2.39 -32.27
CA LEU A 118 -2.73 -3.75 -32.80
C LEU A 118 -4.19 -4.21 -32.81
N LYS A 119 -4.95 -3.95 -31.74
CA LYS A 119 -6.39 -4.27 -31.68
C LYS A 119 -7.18 -3.56 -32.77
N GLN A 120 -6.85 -2.31 -33.08
CA GLN A 120 -7.50 -1.55 -34.15
C GLN A 120 -7.23 -2.20 -35.52
N ILE A 121 -5.98 -2.49 -35.84
CA ILE A 121 -5.60 -3.14 -37.10
C ILE A 121 -6.30 -4.49 -37.25
N ILE A 122 -6.33 -5.30 -36.19
CA ILE A 122 -7.04 -6.59 -36.19
C ILE A 122 -8.53 -6.40 -36.44
N ALA A 123 -9.16 -5.39 -35.82
CA ALA A 123 -10.58 -5.10 -36.03
C ALA A 123 -10.87 -4.71 -37.49
N GLU A 124 -10.04 -3.84 -38.09
CA GLU A 124 -10.15 -3.44 -39.49
C GLU A 124 -10.01 -4.65 -40.43
N GLN A 125 -9.04 -5.52 -40.16
CA GLN A 125 -8.84 -6.76 -40.91
C GLN A 125 -10.02 -7.72 -40.78
N GLN A 126 -10.59 -7.85 -39.57
CA GLN A 126 -11.72 -8.75 -39.32
C GLN A 126 -12.97 -8.32 -40.08
N VAL A 127 -13.23 -7.01 -40.20
CA VAL A 127 -14.34 -6.48 -41.00
C VAL A 127 -14.18 -6.88 -42.47
N SER A 128 -12.97 -6.76 -43.03
CA SER A 128 -12.68 -7.17 -44.40
C SER A 128 -12.90 -8.67 -44.63
N ILE A 129 -12.41 -9.52 -43.71
CA ILE A 129 -12.60 -10.97 -43.78
C ILE A 129 -14.09 -11.32 -43.78
N ILE A 130 -14.88 -10.75 -42.85
CA ILE A 130 -16.32 -10.99 -42.76
C ILE A 130 -17.04 -10.56 -44.05
N TYR A 131 -16.64 -9.43 -44.63
CA TYR A 131 -17.20 -8.96 -45.90
C TYR A 131 -16.92 -9.95 -47.03
N HIS A 132 -15.68 -10.40 -47.18
CA HIS A 132 -15.30 -11.37 -48.21
C HIS A 132 -15.97 -12.73 -48.02
N GLU A 133 -16.13 -13.20 -46.78
CA GLU A 133 -16.87 -14.44 -46.48
C GLU A 133 -18.33 -14.33 -46.91
N LYS A 134 -19.00 -13.24 -46.57
CA LYS A 134 -20.40 -13.01 -46.99
C LYS A 134 -20.55 -12.90 -48.51
N LEU A 135 -19.60 -12.25 -49.19
CA LEU A 135 -19.58 -12.20 -50.65
C LEU A 135 -19.46 -13.60 -51.26
N LEU A 136 -18.58 -14.43 -50.70
CA LEU A 136 -18.44 -15.82 -51.15
C LEU A 136 -19.73 -16.61 -50.93
N ASP A 137 -20.42 -16.41 -49.82
CA ASP A 137 -21.67 -17.10 -49.51
C ASP A 137 -22.77 -16.74 -50.53
N ILE A 138 -22.97 -15.44 -50.80
CA ILE A 138 -23.92 -14.95 -51.83
C ILE A 138 -23.56 -15.52 -53.22
N LEU A 139 -22.28 -15.53 -53.59
CA LEU A 139 -21.85 -16.07 -54.88
C LEU A 139 -22.10 -17.58 -54.99
N ASN A 140 -21.92 -18.34 -53.90
CA ASN A 140 -22.22 -19.77 -53.89
C ASN A 140 -23.73 -20.03 -53.99
N GLU A 141 -24.57 -19.20 -53.37
CA GLU A 141 -26.03 -19.28 -53.51
C GLU A 141 -26.48 -19.05 -54.96
N HIS A 142 -25.88 -18.07 -55.65
CA HIS A 142 -26.27 -17.72 -57.02
C HIS A 142 -25.66 -18.60 -58.11
N TYR A 143 -24.40 -19.04 -57.97
CA TYR A 143 -23.65 -19.75 -59.01
C TYR A 143 -23.36 -21.23 -58.67
N GLY A 144 -23.83 -21.72 -57.52
CA GLY A 144 -23.60 -23.08 -57.01
C GLY A 144 -22.19 -23.29 -56.43
N GLU A 145 -21.94 -24.49 -55.85
CA GLU A 145 -20.72 -24.85 -55.11
C GLU A 145 -19.38 -24.79 -55.91
N ASN A 146 -19.42 -24.54 -57.21
CA ASN A 146 -18.25 -24.62 -58.08
C ASN A 146 -17.36 -23.36 -58.02
N PHE A 147 -17.89 -22.23 -57.54
CA PHE A 147 -17.12 -20.98 -57.49
C PHE A 147 -15.94 -21.06 -56.50
N LYS A 148 -16.18 -21.51 -55.26
CA LYS A 148 -15.15 -21.66 -54.22
C LYS A 148 -14.03 -22.65 -54.61
N LYS A 149 -14.34 -23.66 -55.44
CA LYS A 149 -13.40 -24.69 -55.91
C LYS A 149 -12.56 -24.20 -57.12
N ASN A 150 -13.13 -23.37 -58.00
CA ASN A 150 -12.46 -22.86 -59.20
C ASN A 150 -11.46 -21.71 -58.96
N ILE A 151 -11.54 -20.99 -57.83
CA ILE A 151 -10.66 -19.85 -57.52
C ILE A 151 -9.21 -20.25 -57.16
N GLY A 152 -8.84 -21.54 -57.26
CA GLY A 152 -7.44 -21.96 -57.12
C GLY A 152 -6.83 -21.63 -55.75
N LEU A 153 -7.61 -21.79 -54.68
CA LEU A 153 -7.19 -21.52 -53.29
C LEU A 153 -6.22 -22.57 -52.71
N ASN A 154 -5.50 -23.32 -53.56
CA ASN A 154 -4.56 -24.38 -53.15
C ASN A 154 -3.43 -23.83 -52.26
N HIS A 155 -3.07 -22.55 -52.42
CA HIS A 155 -2.12 -21.85 -51.55
C HIS A 155 -2.68 -21.59 -50.12
N LEU A 156 -3.99 -21.55 -49.90
CA LEU A 156 -4.54 -21.36 -48.54
C LEU A 156 -4.29 -22.56 -47.61
N HIS A 157 -4.01 -23.74 -48.17
CA HIS A 157 -3.75 -24.94 -47.38
C HIS A 157 -2.47 -24.82 -46.54
N SER A 158 -1.43 -24.16 -47.06
CA SER A 158 -0.19 -23.89 -46.31
C SER A 158 -0.42 -22.87 -45.19
N LEU A 159 -1.22 -21.83 -45.43
CA LEU A 159 -1.58 -20.83 -44.43
C LEU A 159 -2.45 -21.39 -43.30
N LYS A 160 -3.44 -22.25 -43.62
CA LYS A 160 -4.23 -22.97 -42.60
C LYS A 160 -3.37 -23.88 -41.72
N LYS A 161 -2.35 -24.52 -42.30
CA LYS A 161 -1.40 -25.37 -41.56
C LYS A 161 -0.54 -24.55 -40.60
N ILE A 162 -0.09 -23.37 -41.02
CA ILE A 162 0.66 -22.41 -40.17
C ILE A 162 -0.23 -21.84 -39.06
N GLN A 163 -1.49 -21.52 -39.35
CA GLN A 163 -2.42 -21.00 -38.35
C GLN A 163 -2.77 -22.06 -37.27
N LYS A 164 -2.86 -23.34 -37.66
CA LYS A 164 -3.07 -24.46 -36.74
C LYS A 164 -1.87 -24.67 -35.81
N SER A 165 -0.64 -24.60 -36.34
CA SER A 165 0.58 -24.77 -35.54
C SER A 165 0.86 -23.60 -34.58
N LEU A 166 0.29 -22.42 -34.83
CA LEU A 166 0.35 -21.30 -33.90
C LEU A 166 -0.63 -21.47 -32.72
N LYS A 167 -1.83 -22.01 -32.96
CA LYS A 167 -2.82 -22.30 -31.91
C LYS A 167 -2.45 -23.46 -30.98
N GLU A 168 -1.63 -24.40 -31.44
CA GLU A 168 -1.15 -25.54 -30.64
C GLU A 168 0.08 -25.21 -29.77
N LYS A 169 0.63 -24.00 -29.89
CA LYS A 169 1.83 -23.56 -29.15
C LYS A 169 1.53 -22.66 -27.94
N ASP A 170 0.27 -22.29 -27.74
CA ASP A 170 -0.26 -21.62 -26.55
C ASP A 170 -0.91 -22.66 -25.62
#